data_AF-A0A352W7Q4-F1
#
_entry.id   AF-A0A352W7Q4-F1
#
_cell.length_a   1.000
_cell.length_b   1.000
_cell.length_c   1.000
_cell.angle_alpha   90.00
_cell.angle_beta   90.00
_cell.angle_gamma   90.00
#
_symmetry.space_group_name_H-M   'P 1'
#
loop_
_entity.id
_entity.type
_entity.pdbx_description
1 polymer ?
#
loop_
_entity_poly.entity_id
_entity_poly.type
_entity_poly.pdbx_seq_one_letter_code
_entity_poly.pdbx_strand_id
1 'polypeptide(L)'
;RDNPVISPFSGGSRVIQDGLLTGRQMGVAALLCLGGGCTIGLVLALMRGWPVLLIGFLGVMAGYLYSAPPVWLASKGLGEATTGFCFGPLIVLGTHYVIAQSLSWLPLIASLPVGFLITGVLYLNEFPDEAADTKSGKQNLMVRLGKRRSKNAFGYIVLLTYLSLAIGILCGILPLWVSLCLITAPLGWRTWLMLRHSESDRLDRVCAANIINHIITGLLLAISIWIG
;
A
#
# COMPACT_ATOMS: atom_id res chain seq x y z
N ARG A 1 -13.03 17.56 14.50
CA ARG A 1 -11.88 17.84 15.38
C ARG A 1 -11.64 16.60 16.29
N ASP A 2 -11.87 15.38 15.80
CA ASP A 2 -12.44 14.33 16.67
C ASP A 2 -11.60 13.06 16.73
N ASN A 3 -10.30 13.14 16.43
CA ASN A 3 -9.37 12.09 16.83
C ASN A 3 -8.65 12.51 18.14
N PRO A 4 -9.06 11.98 19.31
CA PRO A 4 -8.43 12.32 20.58
C PRO A 4 -7.05 11.70 20.75
N VAL A 5 -6.65 10.74 19.91
CA VAL A 5 -5.36 10.05 19.97
C VAL A 5 -4.58 10.34 18.70
N ILE A 6 -3.65 11.29 18.80
CA ILE A 6 -2.75 11.64 17.69
C ILE A 6 -1.49 10.79 17.84
N SER A 7 -1.22 9.95 16.83
CA SER A 7 0.06 9.26 16.74
C SER A 7 0.79 9.65 15.45
N PRO A 8 2.13 9.47 15.39
CA PRO A 8 2.91 9.69 14.17
C PRO A 8 2.43 8.86 12.96
N PHE A 9 1.60 7.84 13.21
CA PHE A 9 1.07 6.92 12.21
C PHE A 9 -0.43 7.15 11.91
N SER A 10 -1.05 8.14 12.54
CA SER A 10 -2.45 8.51 12.27
C SER A 10 -2.65 9.13 10.88
N GLY A 11 -3.81 8.89 10.29
CA GLY A 11 -4.15 9.35 8.95
C GLY A 11 -4.45 10.85 8.89
N GLY A 12 -3.70 11.57 8.06
CA GLY A 12 -4.02 12.93 7.61
C GLY A 12 -3.11 14.02 8.18
N SER A 13 -2.59 14.89 7.29
CA SER A 13 -1.64 15.96 7.63
C SER A 13 -2.25 17.14 8.38
N ARG A 14 -3.58 17.17 8.54
CA ARG A 14 -4.35 18.24 9.19
C ARG A 14 -4.17 19.66 8.63
N VAL A 15 -3.50 19.83 7.50
CA VAL A 15 -3.17 21.15 6.94
C VAL A 15 -4.38 22.05 6.66
N ILE A 16 -5.54 21.47 6.36
CA ILE A 16 -6.80 22.23 6.22
C ILE A 16 -7.41 22.51 7.60
N GLN A 17 -7.43 21.50 8.47
CA GLN A 17 -8.00 21.59 9.82
C GLN A 17 -7.25 22.59 10.72
N ASP A 18 -5.94 22.71 10.51
CA ASP A 18 -5.06 23.63 11.23
C ASP A 18 -4.97 24.99 10.52
N GLY A 19 -5.73 25.20 9.43
CA GLY A 19 -5.85 26.48 8.73
C GLY A 19 -4.65 26.90 7.90
N LEU A 20 -3.67 26.02 7.71
CA LEU A 20 -2.46 26.28 6.90
C LEU A 20 -2.79 26.41 5.41
N LEU A 21 -3.79 25.67 4.92
CA LEU A 21 -4.30 25.76 3.55
C LEU A 21 -5.83 25.74 3.52
N THR A 22 -6.41 26.55 2.64
CA THR A 22 -7.84 26.47 2.30
C THR A 22 -8.12 25.23 1.44
N GLY A 23 -9.37 24.75 1.45
CA GLY A 23 -9.80 23.65 0.57
C GLY A 23 -9.57 23.96 -0.92
N ARG A 24 -9.70 25.23 -1.33
CA ARG A 24 -9.40 25.66 -2.70
C ARG A 24 -7.91 25.53 -3.03
N GLN A 25 -7.02 25.97 -2.13
CA GLN A 25 -5.57 25.83 -2.32
C GLN A 25 -5.15 24.36 -2.42
N MET A 26 -5.72 23.50 -1.56
CA MET A 26 -5.49 22.06 -1.65
C MET A 26 -5.97 21.47 -2.97
N GLY A 27 -7.16 21.86 -3.44
CA GLY A 27 -7.71 21.41 -4.72
C GLY A 27 -6.84 21.84 -5.92
N VAL A 28 -6.35 23.08 -5.92
CA VAL A 28 -5.42 23.57 -6.97
C VAL A 28 -4.11 22.79 -6.94
N ALA A 29 -3.52 22.57 -5.76
CA ALA A 29 -2.30 21.79 -5.63
C ALA A 29 -2.49 20.35 -6.13
N ALA A 30 -3.60 19.70 -5.79
CA ALA A 30 -3.94 18.37 -6.28
C ALA A 30 -4.07 18.33 -7.80
N LEU A 31 -4.74 19.32 -8.41
CA LEU A 31 -4.88 19.42 -9.87
C LEU A 31 -3.56 19.68 -10.57
N LEU A 32 -2.68 20.52 -10.01
CA LEU A 32 -1.34 20.77 -10.56
C LEU A 32 -0.47 19.51 -10.52
N CYS A 33 -0.46 18.79 -9.39
CA CYS A 33 0.27 17.52 -9.28
C CYS A 33 -0.27 16.46 -10.23
N LEU A 34 -1.61 16.34 -10.33
CA LEU A 34 -2.25 15.40 -11.26
C LEU A 34 -1.94 15.77 -12.71
N GLY A 35 -2.07 17.05 -13.08
CA GLY A 35 -1.76 17.54 -14.42
C GLY A 35 -0.29 17.32 -14.80
N GLY A 36 0.63 17.59 -13.87
CA GLY A 36 2.06 17.31 -14.05
C GLY A 36 2.33 15.81 -14.26
N GLY A 37 1.74 14.96 -13.42
CA GLY A 37 1.84 13.50 -13.55
C GLY A 37 1.27 12.98 -14.87
N CYS A 38 0.09 13.45 -15.28
CA CYS A 38 -0.52 13.12 -16.57
C CYS A 38 0.34 13.58 -17.75
N THR A 39 0.96 14.76 -17.65
CA THR A 39 1.87 15.28 -18.69
C THR A 39 3.09 14.37 -18.84
N ILE A 40 3.73 14.00 -17.72
CA ILE A 40 4.85 13.05 -17.72
C ILE A 40 4.42 11.70 -18.31
N GLY A 41 3.26 11.18 -17.87
CA GLY A 41 2.70 9.93 -18.39
C GLY A 41 2.42 9.97 -19.89
N LEU A 42 1.93 11.10 -20.41
CA LEU A 42 1.70 11.30 -21.84
C LEU A 42 3.02 11.34 -22.62
N VAL A 43 4.03 12.06 -22.13
CA VAL A 43 5.37 12.07 -22.73
C VAL A 43 5.94 10.66 -22.78
N LEU A 44 5.85 9.91 -21.68
CA LEU A 44 6.30 8.52 -21.65
C LEU A 44 5.52 7.65 -22.63
N ALA A 45 4.20 7.80 -22.75
CA ALA A 45 3.39 7.06 -23.70
C ALA A 45 3.77 7.34 -25.16
N LEU A 46 4.08 8.60 -25.50
CA LEU A 46 4.57 8.96 -26.83
C LEU A 46 5.92 8.31 -27.14
N MET A 47 6.77 8.15 -26.13
CA MET A 47 8.10 7.54 -26.28
C MET A 47 8.11 6.01 -26.22
N ARG A 48 7.17 5.41 -25.49
CA ARG A 48 7.20 3.99 -25.05
C ARG A 48 5.95 3.19 -25.42
N GLY A 49 4.97 3.82 -26.06
CA GLY A 49 3.75 3.17 -26.54
C GLY A 49 2.52 3.34 -25.63
N TRP A 50 1.37 3.00 -26.19
CA TRP A 50 0.05 3.19 -25.56
C TRP A 50 -0.19 2.45 -24.24
N PRO A 51 0.46 1.31 -23.89
CA PRO A 51 0.19 0.65 -22.61
C PRO A 51 0.52 1.52 -21.38
N VAL A 52 1.42 2.50 -21.53
CA VAL A 52 1.68 3.51 -20.50
C VAL A 52 0.42 4.33 -20.18
N LEU A 53 -0.40 4.65 -21.19
CA LEU A 53 -1.68 5.35 -20.98
C LEU A 53 -2.66 4.50 -20.20
N LEU A 54 -2.72 3.19 -20.46
CA LEU A 54 -3.59 2.28 -19.72
C LEU A 54 -3.17 2.20 -18.24
N ILE A 55 -1.88 2.04 -17.96
CA ILE A 55 -1.35 1.99 -16.60
C ILE A 55 -1.57 3.33 -15.88
N GLY A 56 -1.29 4.45 -16.55
CA GLY A 56 -1.55 5.79 -16.01
C GLY A 56 -3.04 6.02 -15.74
N PHE A 57 -3.92 5.63 -16.65
CA PHE A 57 -5.36 5.74 -16.49
C PHE A 57 -5.85 4.95 -15.27
N LEU A 58 -5.40 3.69 -15.12
CA LEU A 58 -5.73 2.88 -13.94
C LEU A 58 -5.26 3.55 -12.64
N GLY A 59 -4.06 4.16 -12.64
CA GLY A 59 -3.54 4.89 -11.48
C GLY A 59 -4.36 6.13 -11.12
N VAL A 60 -4.71 6.94 -12.12
CA VAL A 60 -5.55 8.14 -11.93
C VAL A 60 -6.95 7.75 -11.44
N MET A 61 -7.57 6.74 -12.06
CA MET A 61 -8.88 6.23 -11.64
C MET A 61 -8.83 5.66 -10.23
N ALA A 62 -7.81 4.86 -9.90
CA ALA A 62 -7.67 4.33 -8.55
C ALA A 62 -7.53 5.46 -7.53
N GLY A 63 -6.67 6.47 -7.78
CA GLY A 63 -6.50 7.61 -6.89
C GLY A 63 -7.76 8.45 -6.71
N TYR A 64 -8.50 8.72 -7.80
CA TYR A 64 -9.76 9.46 -7.74
C TYR A 64 -10.84 8.68 -6.99
N LEU A 65 -11.11 7.43 -7.41
CA LEU A 65 -12.15 6.59 -6.82
C LEU A 65 -11.85 6.20 -5.37
N TYR A 66 -10.57 6.21 -4.97
CA TYR A 66 -10.15 5.97 -3.59
C TYR A 66 -10.78 6.96 -2.62
N SER A 67 -10.75 8.26 -2.95
CA SER A 67 -11.18 9.34 -2.05
C SER A 67 -12.50 10.01 -2.44
N ALA A 68 -12.90 9.97 -3.72
CA ALA A 68 -14.05 10.75 -4.21
C ALA A 68 -15.40 10.01 -4.07
N PRO A 69 -16.45 10.68 -3.55
CA PRO A 69 -17.83 10.21 -3.66
C PRO A 69 -18.29 10.14 -5.13
N PRO A 70 -19.25 9.25 -5.47
CA PRO A 70 -19.97 8.32 -4.59
C PRO A 70 -19.25 6.99 -4.35
N VAL A 71 -18.11 6.74 -5.03
CA VAL A 71 -17.43 5.45 -4.97
C VAL A 71 -16.65 5.29 -3.67
N TRP A 72 -15.78 6.23 -3.32
CA TRP A 72 -15.08 6.33 -2.04
C TRP A 72 -14.56 4.98 -1.51
N LEU A 73 -13.67 4.33 -2.27
CA LEU A 73 -13.19 2.96 -1.99
C LEU A 73 -12.59 2.81 -0.59
N ALA A 74 -11.88 3.85 -0.11
CA ALA A 74 -11.30 3.89 1.23
C ALA A 74 -12.33 3.75 2.36
N SER A 75 -13.59 4.12 2.10
CA SER A 75 -14.70 3.97 3.05
C SER A 75 -15.58 2.76 2.80
N LYS A 76 -15.24 1.93 1.81
CA LYS A 76 -16.00 0.72 1.47
C LYS A 76 -15.25 -0.59 1.75
N GLY A 77 -14.12 -0.52 2.46
CA GLY A 77 -13.25 -1.68 2.74
C GLY A 77 -12.53 -2.21 1.51
N LEU A 78 -12.36 -1.36 0.49
CA LEU A 78 -11.58 -1.64 -0.72
C LEU A 78 -10.31 -0.79 -0.79
N GLY A 79 -10.07 0.08 0.20
CA GLY A 79 -8.94 0.99 0.20
C GLY A 79 -7.61 0.24 0.30
N GLU A 80 -7.57 -0.80 1.13
CA GLU A 80 -6.44 -1.66 1.41
C GLU A 80 -6.03 -2.42 0.15
N ALA A 81 -6.98 -3.10 -0.49
CA ALA A 81 -6.76 -3.81 -1.76
C ALA A 81 -6.33 -2.86 -2.89
N THR A 82 -6.96 -1.68 -2.98
CA THR A 82 -6.61 -0.66 -3.98
C THR A 82 -5.19 -0.14 -3.77
N THR A 83 -4.80 0.11 -2.52
CA THR A 83 -3.46 0.57 -2.14
C THR A 83 -2.41 -0.50 -2.47
N GLY A 84 -2.65 -1.75 -2.08
CA GLY A 84 -1.78 -2.86 -2.43
C GLY A 84 -1.59 -3.05 -3.93
N PHE A 85 -2.67 -2.92 -4.70
CA PHE A 85 -2.61 -2.97 -6.16
C PHE A 85 -1.80 -1.81 -6.77
N CYS A 86 -2.03 -0.59 -6.31
CA CYS A 86 -1.38 0.60 -6.85
C CYS A 86 0.12 0.64 -6.53
N PHE A 87 0.49 0.40 -5.27
CA PHE A 87 1.88 0.46 -4.80
C PHE A 87 2.66 -0.85 -5.00
N GLY A 88 1.98 -1.93 -5.37
CA GLY A 88 2.61 -3.18 -5.82
C GLY A 88 2.54 -3.33 -7.33
N PRO A 89 1.64 -4.18 -7.88
CA PRO A 89 1.60 -4.50 -9.30
C PRO A 89 1.59 -3.31 -10.26
N LEU A 90 0.75 -2.31 -10.02
CA LEU A 90 0.54 -1.24 -10.99
C LEU A 90 1.80 -0.42 -11.22
N ILE A 91 2.45 0.06 -10.15
CA ILE A 91 3.66 0.87 -10.26
C ILE A 91 4.86 0.06 -10.74
N VAL A 92 5.01 -1.18 -10.29
CA VAL A 92 6.14 -2.04 -10.68
C VAL A 92 6.04 -2.47 -12.13
N LEU A 93 4.84 -2.88 -12.60
CA LEU A 93 4.62 -3.21 -14.00
C LEU A 93 4.74 -1.99 -14.91
N GLY A 94 4.22 -0.83 -14.48
CA GLY A 94 4.40 0.43 -15.21
C GLY A 94 5.86 0.78 -15.41
N THR A 95 6.64 0.70 -14.34
CA THR A 95 8.08 0.98 -14.37
C THR A 95 8.80 -0.03 -15.26
N HIS A 96 8.51 -1.32 -15.11
CA HIS A 96 9.11 -2.35 -15.96
C HIS A 96 8.78 -2.16 -17.43
N TYR A 97 7.52 -1.88 -17.79
CA TYR A 97 7.13 -1.67 -19.17
C TYR A 97 7.83 -0.45 -19.81
N VAL A 98 7.94 0.66 -19.08
CA VAL A 98 8.63 1.87 -19.56
C VAL A 98 10.12 1.59 -19.85
N ILE A 99 10.77 0.75 -19.03
CA ILE A 99 12.20 0.43 -19.16
C ILE A 99 12.45 -0.69 -20.18
N ALA A 100 11.78 -1.83 -20.00
CA ALA A 100 12.02 -3.09 -20.71
C ALA A 100 11.11 -3.30 -21.93
N GLN A 101 10.11 -2.42 -22.14
CA GLN A 101 9.19 -2.45 -23.30
C GLN A 101 8.48 -3.80 -23.50
N SER A 102 8.24 -4.51 -22.40
CA SER A 102 7.57 -5.80 -22.37
C SER A 102 6.77 -5.96 -21.08
N LEU A 103 5.77 -6.82 -21.12
CA LEU A 103 5.06 -7.28 -19.94
C LEU A 103 5.58 -8.67 -19.58
N SER A 104 5.92 -8.86 -18.31
CA SER A 104 6.50 -10.10 -17.82
C SER A 104 5.86 -10.51 -16.50
N TRP A 105 5.83 -11.82 -16.24
CA TRP A 105 5.34 -12.38 -14.99
C TRP A 105 6.26 -12.06 -13.81
N LEU A 106 7.57 -11.93 -14.05
CA LEU A 106 8.54 -11.64 -13.00
C LEU A 106 8.23 -10.36 -12.21
N PRO A 107 8.11 -9.17 -12.83
CA PRO A 107 7.77 -7.94 -12.10
C PRO A 107 6.37 -7.99 -11.46
N LEU A 108 5.40 -8.68 -12.07
CA LEU A 108 4.09 -8.86 -11.46
C LEU A 108 4.20 -9.64 -10.15
N ILE A 109 4.82 -10.83 -10.18
CA ILE A 109 4.93 -11.69 -8.99
C ILE A 109 5.86 -11.06 -7.94
N ALA A 110 6.96 -10.43 -8.36
CA ALA A 110 7.87 -9.71 -7.46
C ALA A 110 7.17 -8.55 -6.74
N SER A 111 6.20 -7.89 -7.36
CA SER A 111 5.50 -6.77 -6.74
C SER A 111 4.47 -7.18 -5.66
N LEU A 112 3.99 -8.43 -5.66
CA LEU A 112 2.97 -8.93 -4.74
C LEU A 112 3.37 -8.79 -3.26
N PRO A 113 4.54 -9.27 -2.79
CA PRO A 113 4.95 -9.11 -1.39
C PRO A 113 5.04 -7.64 -0.97
N VAL A 114 5.52 -6.76 -1.85
CA VAL A 114 5.56 -5.31 -1.59
C VAL A 114 4.15 -4.74 -1.46
N GLY A 115 3.24 -5.14 -2.36
CA GLY A 115 1.83 -4.77 -2.34
C GLY A 115 1.09 -5.26 -1.09
N PHE A 116 1.35 -6.48 -0.63
CA PHE A 116 0.77 -6.99 0.62
C PHE A 116 1.33 -6.25 1.83
N LEU A 117 2.64 -5.98 1.88
CA LEU A 117 3.25 -5.29 3.01
C LEU A 117 2.79 -3.83 3.12
N ILE A 118 2.66 -3.10 2.01
CA ILE A 118 2.12 -1.73 2.04
C ILE A 118 0.62 -1.71 2.35
N THR A 119 -0.15 -2.73 1.92
CA THR A 119 -1.51 -2.97 2.41
C THR A 119 -1.51 -3.11 3.93
N GLY A 120 -0.58 -3.87 4.48
CA GLY A 120 -0.40 -4.02 5.92
C GLY A 120 -0.06 -2.70 6.64
N VAL A 121 0.73 -1.82 6.02
CA VAL A 121 1.03 -0.48 6.57
C VAL A 121 -0.24 0.34 6.70
N LEU A 122 -1.02 0.45 5.61
CA LEU A 122 -2.30 1.17 5.66
C LEU A 122 -3.25 0.54 6.69
N TYR A 123 -3.39 -0.78 6.66
CA TYR A 123 -4.31 -1.51 7.51
C TYR A 123 -3.98 -1.39 9.01
N LEU A 124 -2.69 -1.33 9.38
CA LEU A 124 -2.30 -1.11 10.77
C LEU A 124 -2.60 0.31 11.24
N ASN A 125 -2.50 1.31 10.37
CA ASN A 125 -2.84 2.70 10.69
C ASN A 125 -4.35 2.89 10.97
N GLU A 126 -5.19 1.97 10.51
CA GLU A 126 -6.64 2.00 10.79
C GLU A 126 -6.98 1.59 12.23
N PHE A 127 -6.07 0.91 12.95
CA PHE A 127 -6.34 0.51 14.35
C PHE A 127 -6.37 1.70 15.31
N PRO A 128 -5.39 2.63 15.30
CA PRO A 128 -5.49 3.88 16.06
C PRO A 128 -6.68 4.74 15.63
N ASP A 129 -7.00 4.74 14.34
CA ASP A 129 -8.02 5.62 13.76
C ASP A 129 -9.45 5.05 13.82
N GLU A 130 -9.66 3.85 14.38
CA GLU A 130 -10.96 3.14 14.44
C GLU A 130 -12.11 4.05 14.92
N ALA A 131 -11.89 4.79 16.01
CA ALA A 131 -12.91 5.66 16.60
C ALA A 131 -13.24 6.86 15.70
N ALA A 132 -12.24 7.44 15.04
CA ALA A 132 -12.42 8.58 14.13
C ALA A 132 -13.07 8.15 12.81
N ASP A 133 -12.65 7.01 12.26
CA ASP A 133 -13.22 6.43 11.04
C ASP A 133 -14.68 6.02 11.25
N THR A 134 -15.00 5.40 12.40
CA THR A 134 -16.40 5.06 12.75
C THR A 134 -17.29 6.31 12.85
N LYS A 135 -16.81 7.36 13.52
CA LYS A 135 -17.56 8.62 13.67
C LYS A 135 -17.78 9.35 12.34
N SER A 136 -16.83 9.26 11.42
CA SER A 136 -16.92 9.90 10.09
C SER A 136 -17.70 9.08 9.07
N GLY A 137 -18.21 7.89 9.44
CA GLY A 137 -18.91 6.99 8.53
C GLY A 137 -17.99 6.23 7.57
N LYS A 138 -16.67 6.27 7.78
CA LYS A 138 -15.67 5.53 7.00
C LYS A 138 -15.68 4.06 7.42
N GLN A 139 -16.31 3.23 6.59
CA GLN A 139 -16.42 1.78 6.80
C GLN A 139 -15.26 1.05 6.10
N ASN A 140 -14.02 1.29 6.55
CA ASN A 140 -12.83 0.57 6.07
C ASN A 140 -12.89 -0.93 6.46
N LEU A 141 -11.90 -1.73 6.05
CA LEU A 141 -11.91 -3.17 6.33
C LEU A 141 -11.80 -3.47 7.82
N MET A 142 -10.99 -2.70 8.56
CA MET A 142 -10.85 -2.83 10.01
C MET A 142 -12.20 -2.64 10.73
N VAL A 143 -12.94 -1.58 10.42
CA VAL A 143 -14.26 -1.23 11.00
C VAL A 143 -15.30 -2.29 10.63
N ARG A 144 -15.31 -2.76 9.39
CA ARG A 144 -16.25 -3.81 8.91
C ARG A 144 -16.03 -5.16 9.60
N LEU A 145 -14.78 -5.55 9.81
CA LEU A 145 -14.44 -6.83 10.43
C LEU A 145 -14.54 -6.77 11.96
N GLY A 146 -14.32 -5.60 12.54
CA GLY A 146 -14.21 -5.38 13.98
C GLY A 146 -12.87 -5.85 14.55
N LYS A 147 -12.41 -5.16 15.60
CA LYS A 147 -11.06 -5.29 16.18
C LYS A 147 -10.51 -6.71 16.30
N ARG A 148 -11.29 -7.68 16.80
CA ARG A 148 -10.82 -9.08 17.00
C ARG A 148 -10.51 -9.77 15.67
N ARG A 149 -11.41 -9.70 14.69
CA ARG A 149 -11.19 -10.32 13.36
C ARG A 149 -10.13 -9.56 12.59
N SER A 150 -10.06 -8.25 12.79
CA SER A 150 -9.08 -7.40 12.13
C SER A 150 -7.64 -7.78 12.48
N LYS A 151 -7.37 -8.12 13.76
CA LYS A 151 -6.08 -8.65 14.21
C LYS A 151 -5.67 -9.95 13.48
N ASN A 152 -6.64 -10.83 13.18
CA ASN A 152 -6.38 -12.05 12.43
C ASN A 152 -6.18 -11.78 10.94
N ALA A 153 -6.93 -10.84 10.37
CA ALA A 153 -6.80 -10.44 8.97
C ALA A 153 -5.40 -9.91 8.62
N PHE A 154 -4.75 -9.18 9.53
CA PHE A 154 -3.35 -8.80 9.35
C PHE A 154 -2.42 -10.02 9.23
N GLY A 155 -2.71 -11.11 9.95
CA GLY A 155 -1.98 -12.37 9.83
C GLY A 155 -2.10 -12.98 8.44
N TYR A 156 -3.25 -12.85 7.78
CA TYR A 156 -3.40 -13.27 6.38
C TYR A 156 -2.60 -12.39 5.42
N ILE A 157 -2.50 -11.08 5.65
CA ILE A 157 -1.63 -10.20 4.85
C ILE A 157 -0.16 -10.65 4.95
N VAL A 158 0.31 -10.94 6.16
CA VAL A 158 1.66 -11.47 6.41
C VAL A 158 1.83 -12.83 5.72
N LEU A 159 0.87 -13.73 5.84
CA LEU A 159 0.91 -15.05 5.19
C LEU A 159 0.98 -14.92 3.66
N LEU A 160 0.11 -14.10 3.06
CA LEU A 160 0.07 -13.87 1.60
C LEU A 160 1.37 -13.27 1.08
N THR A 161 2.00 -12.39 1.86
CA THR A 161 3.34 -11.84 1.54
C THR A 161 4.34 -12.96 1.29
N TYR A 162 4.54 -13.84 2.28
CA TYR A 162 5.57 -14.88 2.17
C TYR A 162 5.15 -16.05 1.29
N LEU A 163 3.85 -16.33 1.20
CA LEU A 163 3.33 -17.34 0.28
C LEU A 163 3.55 -16.92 -1.18
N SER A 164 3.36 -15.64 -1.52
CA SER A 164 3.61 -15.13 -2.87
C SER A 164 5.08 -15.24 -3.28
N LEU A 165 6.01 -14.98 -2.35
CA LEU A 165 7.45 -15.21 -2.55
C LEU A 165 7.75 -16.69 -2.79
N ALA A 166 7.25 -17.56 -1.90
CA ALA A 166 7.50 -19.00 -1.99
C ALA A 166 6.95 -19.60 -3.30
N ILE A 167 5.71 -19.25 -3.68
CA ILE A 167 5.10 -19.71 -4.94
C ILE A 167 5.90 -19.17 -6.14
N GLY A 168 6.30 -17.89 -6.13
CA GLY A 168 7.09 -17.32 -7.21
C GLY A 168 8.43 -18.04 -7.43
N ILE A 169 9.10 -18.45 -6.34
CA ILE A 169 10.34 -19.23 -6.39
C ILE A 169 10.07 -20.65 -6.88
N LEU A 170 9.07 -21.34 -6.32
CA LEU A 170 8.74 -22.74 -6.67
C LEU A 170 8.29 -22.89 -8.12
N CYS A 171 7.61 -21.88 -8.67
CA CYS A 171 7.22 -21.84 -10.08
C CYS A 171 8.36 -21.43 -11.03
N GLY A 172 9.56 -21.12 -10.51
CA GLY A 172 10.70 -20.68 -11.32
C GLY A 172 10.54 -19.29 -11.94
N ILE A 173 9.59 -18.48 -11.46
CA ILE A 173 9.35 -17.11 -11.95
C ILE A 173 10.31 -16.13 -11.26
N LEU A 174 10.55 -16.34 -9.96
CA LEU A 174 11.49 -15.56 -9.16
C LEU A 174 12.82 -16.32 -9.02
N PRO A 175 13.96 -15.63 -9.09
CA PRO A 175 15.26 -16.27 -8.91
C PRO A 175 15.42 -16.81 -7.48
N LEU A 176 16.22 -17.86 -7.31
CA LEU A 176 16.42 -18.52 -6.02
C LEU A 176 16.93 -17.54 -4.94
N TRP A 177 17.70 -16.52 -5.33
CA TRP A 177 18.17 -15.46 -4.43
C TRP A 177 17.05 -14.72 -3.71
N VAL A 178 15.82 -14.71 -4.23
CA VAL A 178 14.65 -14.12 -3.56
C VAL A 178 14.30 -14.87 -2.26
N SER A 179 14.75 -16.11 -2.09
CA SER A 179 14.62 -16.83 -0.81
C SER A 179 15.24 -16.08 0.38
N LEU A 180 16.21 -15.18 0.16
CA LEU A 180 16.74 -14.29 1.20
C LEU A 180 15.66 -13.41 1.84
N CYS A 181 14.61 -13.05 1.09
CA CYS A 181 13.48 -12.29 1.63
C CYS A 181 12.73 -13.08 2.72
N LEU A 182 12.77 -14.42 2.70
CA LEU A 182 12.12 -15.25 3.71
C LEU A 182 12.75 -15.09 5.11
N ILE A 183 13.97 -14.55 5.21
CA ILE A 183 14.59 -14.18 6.49
C ILE A 183 13.79 -13.10 7.22
N THR A 184 12.97 -12.32 6.50
CA THR A 184 12.05 -11.33 7.10
C THR A 184 10.74 -11.93 7.61
N ALA A 185 10.43 -13.19 7.28
CA ALA A 185 9.21 -13.87 7.73
C ALA A 185 8.99 -13.87 9.25
N PRO A 186 10.02 -14.14 10.09
CA PRO A 186 9.91 -14.02 11.53
C PRO A 186 9.56 -12.61 12.01
N LEU A 187 9.99 -11.54 11.31
CA LEU A 187 9.64 -10.16 11.67
C LEU A 187 8.16 -9.88 11.40
N GLY A 188 7.65 -10.27 10.25
CA GLY A 188 6.22 -10.17 9.94
C GLY A 188 5.35 -10.97 10.92
N TRP A 189 5.76 -12.20 11.24
CA TRP A 189 5.08 -13.05 12.22
C TRP A 189 5.09 -12.44 13.63
N ARG A 190 6.25 -11.94 14.09
CA ARG A 190 6.36 -11.22 15.37
C ARG A 190 5.44 -10.00 15.40
N THR A 191 5.37 -9.24 14.32
CA THR A 191 4.48 -8.07 14.21
C THR A 191 3.01 -8.47 14.35
N TRP A 192 2.60 -9.57 13.73
CA TRP A 192 1.24 -10.11 13.91
C TRP A 192 0.97 -10.57 15.35
N LEU A 193 1.93 -11.27 15.98
CA LEU A 193 1.80 -11.68 17.39
C LEU A 193 1.72 -10.46 18.32
N MET A 194 2.52 -9.42 18.06
CA MET A 194 2.44 -8.16 18.80
C MET A 194 1.05 -7.56 18.65
N LEU A 195 0.51 -7.44 17.43
CA LEU A 195 -0.83 -6.90 17.19
C LEU A 195 -1.91 -7.71 17.94
N ARG A 196 -1.82 -9.05 17.93
CA ARG A 196 -2.79 -9.91 18.60
C ARG A 196 -2.89 -9.63 20.10
N HIS A 197 -1.75 -9.46 20.75
CA HIS A 197 -1.66 -9.25 22.20
C HIS A 197 -1.58 -7.77 22.61
N SER A 198 -1.59 -6.83 21.65
CA SER A 198 -1.55 -5.40 21.95
C SER A 198 -2.92 -4.88 22.35
N GLU A 199 -2.92 -4.12 23.45
CA GLU A 199 -3.93 -3.10 23.75
C GLU A 199 -3.56 -1.76 23.06
N SER A 200 -4.45 -0.77 23.09
CA SER A 200 -4.34 0.51 22.35
C SER A 200 -2.95 1.15 22.40
N ASP A 201 -2.27 1.08 23.54
CA ASP A 201 -1.07 1.88 23.85
C ASP A 201 0.22 1.35 23.20
N ARG A 202 0.13 0.26 22.43
CA ARG A 202 1.29 -0.36 21.77
C ARG A 202 1.21 -0.37 20.25
N LEU A 203 0.17 0.22 19.66
CA LEU A 203 -0.08 0.16 18.22
C LEU A 203 1.03 0.84 17.39
N ASP A 204 1.60 1.94 17.87
CA ASP A 204 2.70 2.63 17.20
C ASP A 204 3.93 1.72 16.97
N ARG A 205 4.24 0.84 17.95
CA ARG A 205 5.33 -0.13 17.81
C ARG A 205 5.00 -1.20 16.78
N VAL A 206 3.74 -1.58 16.65
CA VAL A 206 3.28 -2.55 15.63
C VAL A 206 3.37 -1.91 14.24
N CYS A 207 2.91 -0.67 14.08
CA CYS A 207 3.03 0.08 12.83
C CYS A 207 4.50 0.21 12.40
N ALA A 208 5.36 0.66 13.32
CA ALA A 208 6.79 0.78 13.06
C ALA A 208 7.45 -0.55 12.67
N ALA A 209 7.13 -1.65 13.38
CA ALA A 209 7.66 -2.97 13.06
C ALA A 209 7.26 -3.44 11.65
N ASN A 210 6.01 -3.19 11.23
CA ASN A 210 5.58 -3.53 9.87
C ASN A 210 6.25 -2.66 8.81
N ILE A 211 6.46 -1.36 9.07
CA ILE A 211 7.18 -0.47 8.16
C ILE A 211 8.62 -0.94 7.99
N ILE A 212 9.29 -1.28 9.08
CA ILE A 212 10.65 -1.85 9.04
C ILE A 212 10.65 -3.15 8.23
N ASN A 213 9.68 -4.03 8.46
CA ASN A 213 9.53 -5.26 7.68
C ASN A 213 9.36 -4.96 6.19
N HIS A 214 8.46 -4.04 5.84
CA HIS A 214 8.23 -3.61 4.45
C HIS A 214 9.51 -3.11 3.77
N ILE A 215 10.26 -2.23 4.43
CA ILE A 215 11.51 -1.66 3.89
C ILE A 215 12.56 -2.75 3.70
N ILE A 216 12.82 -3.58 4.73
CA ILE A 216 13.85 -4.62 4.66
C ILE A 216 13.48 -5.66 3.60
N THR A 217 12.24 -6.14 3.56
CA THR A 217 11.79 -7.10 2.53
C THR A 217 11.92 -6.50 1.14
N GLY A 218 11.51 -5.24 0.94
CA GLY A 218 11.61 -4.57 -0.36
C GLY A 218 13.06 -4.38 -0.84
N LEU A 219 13.96 -3.97 0.06
CA LEU A 219 15.39 -3.82 -0.25
C LEU A 219 16.04 -5.18 -0.58
N LEU A 220 15.78 -6.20 0.23
CA LEU A 220 16.27 -7.55 -0.03
C LEU A 220 15.74 -8.07 -1.37
N LEU A 221 14.47 -7.84 -1.68
CA LEU A 221 13.88 -8.28 -2.94
C LEU A 221 14.56 -7.61 -4.14
N ALA A 222 14.78 -6.29 -4.07
CA ALA A 222 15.49 -5.56 -5.12
C ALA A 222 16.93 -6.06 -5.31
N ILE A 223 17.66 -6.28 -4.22
CA ILE A 223 19.02 -6.84 -4.26
C ILE A 223 19.03 -8.26 -4.82
N SER A 224 18.10 -9.11 -4.37
CA SER A 224 17.99 -10.50 -4.82
C SER A 224 17.70 -10.62 -6.31
N ILE A 225 16.84 -9.76 -6.86
CA ILE A 225 16.54 -9.71 -8.31
C ILE A 225 17.69 -9.08 -9.10
N TRP A 226 18.50 -8.22 -8.48
CA TRP A 226 19.66 -7.63 -9.15
C TRP A 226 20.82 -8.61 -9.27
N ILE A 227 21.00 -9.51 -8.28
CA ILE A 227 22.11 -10.48 -8.25
C ILE A 227 21.87 -11.69 -9.17
N GLY A 228 20.62 -12.08 -9.43
CA GLY A 228 20.31 -13.22 -10.30
C GLY A 228 18.99 -13.06 -11.02
#